data_AF-A0A4U5UHU0-F1
#
_entry.id   AF-A0A4U5UHU0-F1
#
_cell.length_a   1.000
_cell.length_b   1.000
_cell.length_c   1.000
_cell.angle_alpha   90.00
_cell.angle_beta   90.00
_cell.angle_gamma   90.00
#
_symmetry.space_group_name_H-M   'P 1'
#
loop_
_entity.id
_entity.type
_entity.pdbx_description
1 polymer ?
#
loop_
_entity_poly.entity_id
_entity_poly.type
_entity_poly.pdbx_seq_one_letter_code
_entity_poly.pdbx_strand_id
1 'polypeptide(L)'
;MLVGYSSSEEEKEEEEKKEEEEEEKKEEEEEKKEEEEEEEKKEEEEKKEEEEKKAAPKQSCSRKRREEEEEDGGTTRKKHKTEGNAPETRLPLPGCLVEMFPEDVDSPPEDSALHGGRVRTFKHERGNWATYVYLPYHPEDEFTELLDELLSVAKARGVVLNPQEEFHLSLSQTVVLRHHWIQPFTQSLKAGLVHCRRFVCTAGRLKVYCNAERTRTFLGMEVCTGHAQLLHLVQAVDRTMTEFRLDTFYEDPSFHVSLAWCVGNMTGQMKECLHELQDVVDDHEEGPFVLRLDCEELRCRTGNKTFRFPLE
;
A
#
# COMPACT_ATOMS: atom_id res chain seq x y z
N MET A 1 40.51 62.38 -23.11
CA MET A 1 39.39 62.34 -22.15
C MET A 1 38.80 60.95 -22.23
N LEU A 2 39.08 60.10 -21.24
CA LEU A 2 38.40 58.82 -21.02
C LEU A 2 37.40 59.09 -19.89
N VAL A 3 36.11 59.01 -20.19
CA VAL A 3 35.04 59.22 -19.20
C VAL A 3 34.19 57.95 -19.19
N GLY A 4 33.83 57.54 -17.97
CA GLY A 4 33.35 56.22 -17.60
C GLY A 4 32.04 55.77 -18.23
N TYR A 5 32.00 54.47 -18.51
CA TYR A 5 30.80 53.66 -18.72
C TYR A 5 31.07 52.27 -18.11
N SER A 6 31.51 52.22 -16.85
CA SER A 6 31.74 50.95 -16.12
C SER A 6 30.99 50.88 -14.78
N SER A 7 30.29 51.94 -14.38
CA SER A 7 29.66 52.03 -13.05
C SER A 7 28.24 51.48 -13.02
N SER A 8 27.57 51.34 -14.18
CA SER A 8 26.13 51.03 -14.25
C SER A 8 25.80 49.55 -14.44
N GLU A 9 26.79 48.73 -14.77
CA GLU A 9 26.63 47.26 -14.87
C GLU A 9 26.96 46.60 -13.53
N GLU A 10 28.01 47.08 -12.83
CA GLU A 10 28.35 46.61 -11.48
C GLU A 10 27.23 46.92 -10.46
N GLU A 11 26.58 48.08 -10.55
CA GLU A 11 25.45 48.44 -9.67
C GLU A 11 24.23 47.53 -9.88
N LYS A 12 23.99 47.01 -11.08
CA LYS A 12 22.87 46.10 -11.36
C LYS A 12 23.14 44.68 -10.86
N GLU A 13 24.37 44.21 -11.03
CA GLU A 13 24.77 42.87 -10.56
C GLU A 13 24.79 42.81 -9.01
N GLU A 14 25.04 43.93 -8.34
CA GLU A 14 24.95 44.05 -6.87
C GLU A 14 23.49 44.16 -6.37
N GLU A 15 22.58 44.67 -7.20
CA GLU A 15 21.14 44.74 -6.90
C GLU A 15 20.47 43.36 -7.08
N GLU A 16 20.79 42.62 -8.15
CA GLU A 16 20.30 41.24 -8.37
C GLU A 16 20.77 40.29 -7.26
N LYS A 17 22.04 40.39 -6.82
CA LYS A 17 22.54 39.58 -5.69
C LYS A 17 21.86 39.89 -4.36
N LYS A 18 21.42 41.13 -4.16
CA LYS A 18 20.66 41.49 -2.95
C LYS A 18 19.25 40.95 -2.98
N GLU A 19 18.61 40.94 -4.15
CA GLU A 19 17.29 40.32 -4.31
C GLU A 19 17.36 38.80 -4.08
N GLU A 20 18.37 38.11 -4.61
CA GLU A 20 18.58 36.67 -4.36
C GLU A 20 18.82 36.37 -2.87
N GLU A 21 19.66 37.15 -2.16
CA GLU A 21 19.89 36.97 -0.71
C GLU A 21 18.64 37.28 0.14
N GLU A 22 17.75 38.16 -0.33
CA GLU A 22 16.50 38.49 0.38
C GLU A 22 15.44 37.42 0.15
N GLU A 23 15.41 36.79 -1.03
CA GLU A 23 14.54 35.66 -1.34
C GLU A 23 14.94 34.40 -0.55
N GLU A 24 16.23 34.08 -0.49
CA GLU A 24 16.77 32.93 0.25
C GLU A 24 16.51 33.07 1.78
N LYS A 25 16.64 34.27 2.34
CA LYS A 25 16.27 34.54 3.75
C LYS A 25 14.79 34.38 4.03
N LYS A 26 13.94 34.67 3.04
CA LYS A 26 12.49 34.57 3.18
C LYS A 26 12.04 33.11 3.14
N GLU A 27 12.67 32.29 2.29
CA GLU A 27 12.47 30.83 2.29
C GLU A 27 12.92 30.20 3.62
N GLU A 28 14.09 30.57 4.15
CA GLU A 28 14.53 30.08 5.48
C GLU A 28 13.59 30.49 6.63
N GLU A 29 12.93 31.65 6.54
CA GLU A 29 11.98 32.11 7.56
C GLU A 29 10.61 31.42 7.45
N GLU A 30 10.19 31.04 6.23
CA GLU A 30 9.00 30.21 6.02
C GLU A 30 9.23 28.77 6.50
N GLU A 31 10.38 28.18 6.19
CA GLU A 31 10.72 26.80 6.61
C GLU A 31 10.77 26.69 8.14
N LYS A 32 11.33 27.69 8.84
CA LYS A 32 11.31 27.74 10.32
C LYS A 32 9.92 27.88 10.91
N LYS A 33 9.01 28.61 10.25
CA LYS A 33 7.62 28.73 10.71
C LYS A 33 6.85 27.43 10.53
N GLU A 34 7.10 26.70 9.45
CA GLU A 34 6.51 25.38 9.23
C GLU A 34 7.00 24.37 10.27
N GLU A 35 8.30 24.38 10.62
CA GLU A 35 8.85 23.53 11.69
C GLU A 35 8.23 23.85 13.07
N GLU A 36 8.09 25.13 13.43
CA GLU A 36 7.45 25.53 14.70
C GLU A 36 5.97 25.12 14.76
N GLU A 37 5.21 25.25 13.66
CA GLU A 37 3.82 24.78 13.61
C GLU A 37 3.70 23.25 13.72
N GLU A 38 4.67 22.50 13.19
CA GLU A 38 4.67 21.05 13.26
C GLU A 38 5.00 20.54 14.68
N GLU A 39 5.90 21.22 15.40
CA GLU A 39 6.18 20.94 16.82
C GLU A 39 4.97 21.25 17.71
N GLU A 40 4.27 22.38 17.49
CA GLU A 40 3.06 22.69 18.26
C GLU A 40 1.94 21.66 18.05
N LYS A 41 1.76 21.17 16.81
CA LYS A 41 0.78 20.11 16.51
C LYS A 41 1.13 18.79 17.19
N LYS A 42 2.40 18.40 17.22
CA LYS A 42 2.86 17.19 17.92
C LYS A 42 2.63 17.29 19.43
N GLU A 43 2.88 18.45 20.05
CA GLU A 43 2.57 18.66 21.47
C GLU A 43 1.06 18.58 21.77
N GLU A 44 0.21 19.05 20.86
CA GLU A 44 -1.24 19.01 21.05
C GLU A 44 -1.81 17.59 20.92
N GLU A 45 -1.25 16.77 20.03
CA GLU A 45 -1.61 15.35 19.90
C GLU A 45 -1.18 14.53 21.11
N GLU A 46 0.04 14.74 21.63
CA GLU A 46 0.50 14.04 22.84
C GLU A 46 -0.38 14.37 24.05
N LYS A 47 -0.81 15.62 24.20
CA LYS A 47 -1.76 16.04 25.26
C LYS A 47 -3.12 15.38 25.12
N LYS A 48 -3.64 15.22 23.89
CA LYS A 48 -4.92 14.53 23.62
C LYS A 48 -4.86 13.04 23.92
N GLU A 49 -3.75 12.37 23.58
CA GLU A 49 -3.55 10.96 23.92
C GLU A 49 -3.46 10.73 25.44
N GLU A 50 -2.84 11.66 26.17
CA GLU A 50 -2.71 11.53 27.62
C GLU A 50 -4.05 11.73 28.36
N GLU A 51 -4.95 12.57 27.83
CA GLU A 51 -6.31 12.73 28.34
C GLU A 51 -7.20 11.51 28.04
N GLU A 52 -7.12 10.92 26.84
CA GLU A 52 -7.89 9.71 26.51
C GLU A 52 -7.50 8.51 27.38
N LYS A 53 -6.20 8.36 27.70
CA LYS A 53 -5.70 7.29 28.57
C LYS A 53 -6.18 7.43 30.02
N LYS A 54 -6.54 8.65 30.46
CA LYS A 54 -7.07 8.92 31.83
C LYS A 54 -8.59 8.78 31.94
N ALA A 55 -9.33 8.70 30.82
CA ALA A 55 -10.79 8.74 30.82
C ALA A 55 -11.53 7.39 30.72
N ALA A 56 -10.84 6.25 30.61
CA ALA A 56 -11.51 4.94 30.43
C ALA A 56 -12.11 4.36 31.74
N PRO A 57 -13.43 4.12 31.84
CA PRO A 57 -14.05 3.48 33.00
C PRO A 57 -13.97 1.95 32.92
N LYS A 58 -13.50 1.32 34.02
CA LYS A 58 -13.55 -0.14 34.20
C LYS A 58 -14.99 -0.59 34.51
N GLN A 59 -15.66 -1.24 33.56
CA GLN A 59 -16.92 -1.93 33.84
C GLN A 59 -16.98 -3.32 33.17
N SER A 60 -16.72 -4.35 33.97
CA SER A 60 -17.01 -5.75 33.66
C SER A 60 -18.53 -5.98 33.73
N CYS A 61 -19.15 -6.43 32.64
CA CYS A 61 -20.58 -6.74 32.60
C CYS A 61 -20.80 -8.24 32.35
N SER A 62 -20.99 -9.00 33.43
CA SER A 62 -21.48 -10.38 33.38
C SER A 62 -23.02 -10.39 33.46
N ARG A 63 -23.64 -10.72 32.33
CA ARG A 63 -25.09 -10.98 32.20
C ARG A 63 -25.46 -12.26 32.96
N LYS A 64 -26.34 -12.15 33.96
CA LYS A 64 -27.00 -13.29 34.61
C LYS A 64 -28.48 -13.32 34.19
N ARG A 65 -28.89 -14.39 33.50
CA ARG A 65 -30.29 -14.73 33.21
C ARG A 65 -30.92 -15.39 34.45
N ARG A 66 -32.19 -15.05 34.66
CA ARG A 66 -33.12 -15.63 35.65
C ARG A 66 -33.47 -17.07 35.29
N GLU A 67 -33.54 -17.93 36.30
CA GLU A 67 -34.57 -18.97 36.44
C GLU A 67 -35.00 -19.00 37.91
N GLU A 68 -36.30 -19.14 38.12
CA GLU A 68 -37.03 -19.26 39.39
C GLU A 68 -37.12 -20.75 39.75
N GLU A 69 -36.94 -21.13 41.03
CA GLU A 69 -37.74 -22.13 41.77
C GLU A 69 -37.49 -21.95 43.29
N GLU A 70 -38.47 -22.41 44.09
CA GLU A 70 -38.88 -21.93 45.42
C GLU A 70 -38.13 -22.45 46.67
N GLU A 71 -38.41 -21.75 47.80
CA GLU A 71 -38.54 -22.14 49.24
C GLU A 71 -38.01 -23.51 49.74
N ASP A 72 -37.51 -23.75 50.96
CA ASP A 72 -37.52 -23.11 52.30
C ASP A 72 -36.51 -23.87 53.21
N GLY A 73 -36.04 -23.24 54.30
CA GLY A 73 -35.82 -23.92 55.59
C GLY A 73 -34.45 -24.49 56.01
N GLY A 74 -33.70 -23.74 56.84
CA GLY A 74 -33.28 -24.24 58.18
C GLY A 74 -31.91 -24.94 58.40
N THR A 75 -30.90 -24.15 58.83
CA THR A 75 -29.87 -24.40 59.89
C THR A 75 -29.21 -25.78 60.13
N THR A 76 -27.86 -25.85 60.07
CA THR A 76 -26.92 -25.95 61.22
C THR A 76 -25.48 -26.34 60.80
N ARG A 77 -24.52 -25.97 61.66
CA ARG A 77 -23.05 -25.92 61.47
C ARG A 77 -22.34 -27.29 61.38
N LYS A 78 -21.30 -27.39 60.54
CA LYS A 78 -20.00 -28.02 60.90
C LYS A 78 -18.87 -27.63 59.91
N LYS A 79 -17.76 -27.12 60.45
CA LYS A 79 -16.49 -26.91 59.72
C LYS A 79 -15.90 -28.28 59.33
N HIS A 80 -15.22 -28.35 58.19
CA HIS A 80 -13.95 -29.06 58.02
C HIS A 80 -13.21 -28.54 56.76
N LYS A 81 -11.89 -28.54 56.85
CA LYS A 81 -10.88 -27.88 56.00
C LYS A 81 -10.25 -28.92 55.09
N THR A 82 -10.29 -28.82 53.76
CA THR A 82 -9.26 -29.39 52.86
C THR A 82 -9.31 -28.78 51.44
N GLU A 83 -8.13 -28.69 50.84
CA GLU A 83 -7.71 -28.08 49.57
C GLU A 83 -8.28 -28.77 48.32
N GLY A 84 -8.22 -28.10 47.16
CA GLY A 84 -8.28 -28.77 45.85
C GLY A 84 -8.86 -27.93 44.70
N ASN A 85 -7.97 -27.35 43.90
CA ASN A 85 -8.24 -26.68 42.62
C ASN A 85 -8.75 -27.71 41.56
N ALA A 86 -9.81 -27.42 40.80
CA ALA A 86 -10.19 -28.21 39.62
C ALA A 86 -10.82 -27.31 38.52
N PRO A 87 -10.47 -27.53 37.24
CA PRO A 87 -10.81 -26.65 36.12
C PRO A 87 -12.20 -26.93 35.55
N GLU A 88 -12.80 -25.91 34.94
CA GLU A 88 -14.10 -25.99 34.25
C GLU A 88 -14.12 -27.13 33.21
N THR A 89 -14.96 -28.14 33.46
CA THR A 89 -15.17 -29.27 32.55
C THR A 89 -15.99 -28.82 31.36
N ARG A 90 -15.33 -28.49 30.24
CA ARG A 90 -15.99 -28.38 28.95
C ARG A 90 -16.53 -29.76 28.55
N LEU A 91 -17.79 -29.81 28.14
CA LEU A 91 -18.40 -31.03 27.62
C LEU A 91 -17.70 -31.45 26.32
N PRO A 92 -17.47 -32.76 26.10
CA PRO A 92 -16.87 -33.24 24.87
C PRO A 92 -17.78 -32.94 23.67
N LEU A 93 -17.19 -32.47 22.58
CA LEU A 93 -17.90 -32.24 21.32
C LEU A 93 -18.53 -33.55 20.83
N PRO A 94 -19.82 -33.57 20.47
CA PRO A 94 -20.47 -34.73 19.85
C PRO A 94 -19.67 -35.23 18.63
N GLY A 95 -19.48 -36.55 18.53
CA GLY A 95 -18.71 -37.17 17.44
C GLY A 95 -19.21 -36.80 16.05
N CYS A 96 -20.51 -36.54 15.88
CA CYS A 96 -21.07 -36.07 14.62
C CYS A 96 -20.54 -34.69 14.19
N LEU A 97 -20.24 -33.77 15.12
CA LEU A 97 -19.63 -32.49 14.79
C LEU A 97 -18.14 -32.65 14.44
N VAL A 98 -17.45 -33.61 15.07
CA VAL A 98 -16.06 -33.95 14.74
C VAL A 98 -15.96 -34.57 13.35
N GLU A 99 -16.92 -35.41 12.97
CA GLU A 99 -16.99 -36.04 11.64
C GLU A 99 -17.44 -35.08 10.54
N MET A 100 -18.21 -34.04 10.88
CA MET A 100 -18.63 -32.99 9.94
C MET A 100 -17.51 -31.98 9.63
N PHE A 101 -16.56 -31.82 10.55
CA PHE A 101 -15.37 -30.97 10.42
C PHE A 101 -14.11 -31.81 10.69
N PRO A 102 -13.75 -32.77 9.80
CA PRO A 102 -12.44 -33.41 9.89
C PRO A 102 -11.40 -32.29 9.89
N GLU A 103 -10.48 -32.32 10.86
CA GLU A 103 -9.42 -31.31 10.99
C GLU A 103 -8.94 -30.94 9.59
N ASP A 104 -9.06 -29.65 9.25
CA ASP A 104 -8.80 -29.12 7.92
C ASP A 104 -7.54 -29.79 7.39
N VAL A 105 -7.74 -30.66 6.39
CA VAL A 105 -6.64 -31.25 5.65
C VAL A 105 -5.79 -30.07 5.24
N ASP A 106 -4.60 -29.96 5.84
CA ASP A 106 -3.62 -28.96 5.51
C ASP A 106 -3.63 -28.83 4.00
N SER A 107 -4.02 -27.66 3.51
CA SER A 107 -3.97 -27.38 2.08
C SER A 107 -2.59 -27.80 1.60
N PRO A 108 -2.48 -28.56 0.50
CA PRO A 108 -1.19 -29.05 0.02
C PRO A 108 -0.19 -27.88 0.02
N PRO A 109 1.06 -28.07 0.47
CA PRO A 109 2.05 -27.00 0.45
C PRO A 109 2.06 -26.39 -0.94
N GLU A 110 1.82 -25.07 -1.03
CA GLU A 110 1.85 -24.35 -2.31
C GLU A 110 3.24 -24.55 -2.92
N ASP A 111 3.31 -25.35 -3.98
CA ASP A 111 4.56 -25.57 -4.71
C ASP A 111 4.91 -24.26 -5.42
N SER A 112 5.90 -23.56 -4.88
CA SER A 112 6.37 -22.27 -5.42
C SER A 112 6.80 -22.41 -6.88
N ALA A 113 7.18 -23.60 -7.34
CA ALA A 113 7.53 -23.86 -8.74
C ALA A 113 6.33 -23.65 -9.69
N LEU A 114 5.09 -23.96 -9.27
CA LEU A 114 3.88 -23.75 -10.07
C LEU A 114 3.57 -22.27 -10.31
N HIS A 115 4.19 -21.39 -9.53
CA HIS A 115 4.02 -19.96 -9.67
C HIS A 115 5.30 -19.27 -10.13
N GLY A 116 6.31 -19.99 -10.65
CA GLY A 116 7.57 -19.38 -11.11
C GLY A 116 8.50 -18.93 -9.98
N GLY A 117 8.48 -19.63 -8.83
CA GLY A 117 9.24 -19.28 -7.63
C GLY A 117 8.55 -18.25 -6.73
N ARG A 118 7.30 -17.90 -7.05
CA ARG A 118 6.50 -16.92 -6.34
C ARG A 118 6.02 -17.47 -4.99
N VAL A 119 6.56 -16.93 -3.90
CA VAL A 119 6.03 -17.17 -2.54
C VAL A 119 4.92 -16.15 -2.25
N ARG A 120 3.84 -16.62 -1.62
CA ARG A 120 2.72 -15.80 -1.17
C ARG A 120 2.96 -15.33 0.27
N THR A 121 2.67 -14.06 0.56
CA THR A 121 2.85 -13.47 1.91
C THR A 121 1.94 -14.09 2.97
N PHE A 122 0.76 -14.63 2.60
CA PHE A 122 -0.19 -15.24 3.51
C PHE A 122 -0.77 -16.55 2.96
N LYS A 123 -0.96 -17.58 3.81
CA LYS A 123 -1.56 -18.86 3.41
C LYS A 123 -3.01 -18.64 2.94
N HIS A 124 -3.47 -19.41 1.95
CA HIS A 124 -4.89 -19.41 1.60
C HIS A 124 -5.70 -19.99 2.77
N GLU A 125 -6.66 -19.23 3.27
CA GLU A 125 -7.68 -19.72 4.19
C GLU A 125 -9.05 -19.60 3.52
N ARG A 126 -9.89 -20.61 3.69
CA ARG A 126 -11.21 -20.65 3.06
C ARG A 126 -12.04 -19.46 3.55
N GLY A 127 -12.40 -18.57 2.63
CA GLY A 127 -13.16 -17.36 2.92
C GLY A 127 -12.35 -16.07 3.00
N ASN A 128 -11.01 -16.15 2.96
CA ASN A 128 -10.09 -15.02 2.90
C ASN A 128 -9.57 -14.82 1.46
N TRP A 129 -9.83 -13.63 0.90
CA TRP A 129 -9.56 -13.29 -0.49
C TRP A 129 -8.56 -12.15 -0.60
N ALA A 130 -7.44 -12.42 -1.27
CA ALA A 130 -6.44 -11.40 -1.60
C ALA A 130 -7.09 -10.32 -2.47
N THR A 131 -7.13 -9.08 -1.98
CA THR A 131 -7.85 -7.98 -2.61
C THR A 131 -6.91 -6.79 -2.83
N TYR A 132 -6.91 -6.23 -4.02
CA TYR A 132 -6.16 -5.01 -4.32
C TYR A 132 -6.84 -4.21 -5.45
N VAL A 133 -6.62 -2.90 -5.45
CA VAL A 133 -7.16 -1.93 -6.39
C VAL A 133 -6.02 -1.35 -7.23
N TYR A 134 -6.25 -1.21 -8.54
CA TYR A 134 -5.24 -0.75 -9.48
C TYR A 134 -5.86 -0.11 -10.73
N LEU A 135 -5.04 0.63 -11.48
CA LEU A 135 -5.34 1.08 -12.85
C LEU A 135 -4.68 0.12 -13.84
N PRO A 136 -5.43 -0.47 -14.79
CA PRO A 136 -4.87 -1.40 -15.77
C PRO A 136 -4.09 -0.64 -16.85
N TYR A 137 -2.91 -1.13 -17.20
CA TYR A 137 -2.16 -0.69 -18.38
C TYR A 137 -2.26 -1.78 -19.46
N HIS A 138 -2.58 -1.40 -20.69
CA HIS A 138 -2.55 -2.32 -21.82
C HIS A 138 -1.36 -1.93 -22.70
N PRO A 139 -0.32 -2.79 -22.80
CA PRO A 139 0.88 -2.46 -23.54
C PRO A 139 0.59 -2.37 -25.04
N GLU A 140 1.26 -1.42 -25.69
CA GLU A 140 1.33 -1.33 -27.14
C GLU A 140 2.52 -2.17 -27.67
N ASP A 141 2.60 -2.36 -28.99
CA ASP A 141 3.67 -3.16 -29.60
C ASP A 141 5.06 -2.54 -29.31
N GLU A 142 5.18 -1.21 -29.43
CA GLU A 142 6.40 -0.45 -29.11
C GLU A 142 6.88 -0.67 -27.67
N PHE A 143 5.96 -0.68 -26.70
CA PHE A 143 6.28 -0.99 -25.31
C PHE A 143 6.84 -2.41 -25.14
N THR A 144 6.32 -3.36 -25.92
CA THR A 144 6.73 -4.77 -25.83
C THR A 144 8.14 -4.95 -26.40
N GLU A 145 8.45 -4.27 -27.50
CA GLU A 145 9.80 -4.24 -28.09
C GLU A 145 10.82 -3.62 -27.13
N LEU A 146 10.49 -2.48 -26.52
CA LEU A 146 11.30 -1.86 -25.47
C LEU A 146 11.52 -2.82 -24.29
N LEU A 147 10.47 -3.51 -23.83
CA LEU A 147 10.57 -4.45 -22.72
C LEU A 147 11.54 -5.59 -23.05
N ASP A 148 11.48 -6.15 -24.26
CA ASP A 148 12.38 -7.21 -24.70
C ASP A 148 13.85 -6.74 -24.76
N GLU A 149 14.09 -5.49 -25.15
CA GLU A 149 15.42 -4.87 -25.14
C GLU A 149 15.93 -4.68 -23.70
N LEU A 150 15.11 -4.11 -22.81
CA LEU A 150 15.44 -3.96 -21.38
C LEU A 150 15.79 -5.30 -20.73
N LEU A 151 15.00 -6.35 -21.01
CA LEU A 151 15.26 -7.69 -20.50
C LEU A 151 16.59 -8.26 -21.03
N SER A 152 16.92 -7.99 -22.30
CA SER A 152 18.17 -8.42 -22.92
C SER A 152 19.39 -7.74 -22.28
N VAL A 153 19.32 -6.43 -22.04
CA VAL A 153 20.37 -5.67 -21.34
C VAL A 153 20.54 -6.14 -19.91
N ALA A 154 19.45 -6.31 -19.15
CA ALA A 154 19.49 -6.84 -17.79
C ALA A 154 20.16 -8.22 -17.73
N LYS A 155 19.81 -9.11 -18.67
CA LYS A 155 20.39 -10.44 -18.77
C LYS A 155 21.88 -10.42 -19.10
N ALA A 156 22.33 -9.51 -19.97
CA ALA A 156 23.75 -9.33 -20.28
C ALA A 156 24.57 -8.92 -19.04
N ARG A 157 23.93 -8.23 -18.09
CA ARG A 157 24.50 -7.85 -16.78
C ARG A 157 24.33 -8.90 -15.69
N GLY A 158 23.81 -10.08 -16.04
CA GLY A 158 23.65 -11.21 -15.12
C GLY A 158 22.37 -11.17 -14.27
N VAL A 159 21.46 -10.23 -14.53
CA VAL A 159 20.15 -10.16 -13.87
C VAL A 159 19.10 -10.81 -14.76
N VAL A 160 18.59 -11.97 -14.35
CA VAL A 160 17.52 -12.65 -15.08
C VAL A 160 16.18 -12.14 -14.56
N LEU A 161 15.55 -11.26 -15.33
CA LEU A 161 14.21 -10.74 -15.09
C LEU A 161 13.17 -11.56 -15.85
N ASN A 162 12.01 -11.79 -15.23
CA ASN A 162 10.82 -12.32 -15.87
C ASN A 162 9.89 -11.15 -16.24
N PRO A 163 9.39 -11.07 -17.48
CA PRO A 163 8.42 -10.04 -17.85
C PRO A 163 7.16 -10.15 -17.00
N GLN A 164 6.51 -9.02 -16.76
CA GLN A 164 5.18 -8.99 -16.16
C GLN A 164 4.12 -9.42 -17.19
N GLU A 165 3.16 -10.24 -16.78
CA GLU A 165 2.05 -10.68 -17.66
C GLU A 165 0.88 -9.69 -17.69
N GLU A 166 0.61 -9.03 -16.55
CA GLU A 166 -0.45 -8.04 -16.38
C GLU A 166 0.14 -6.73 -15.85
N PHE A 167 0.16 -5.70 -16.70
CA PHE A 167 0.67 -4.39 -16.32
C PHE A 167 -0.40 -3.54 -15.64
N HIS A 168 -0.02 -2.91 -14.53
CA HIS A 168 -0.92 -2.09 -13.75
C HIS A 168 -0.16 -1.12 -12.86
N LEU A 169 -0.86 -0.06 -12.45
CA LEU A 169 -0.44 0.89 -11.43
C LEU A 169 -1.29 0.65 -10.17
N SER A 170 -0.66 0.26 -9.06
CA SER A 170 -1.33 -0.06 -7.80
C SER A 170 -1.84 1.20 -7.08
N LEU A 171 -3.07 1.14 -6.58
CA LEU A 171 -3.71 2.19 -5.77
C LEU A 171 -4.07 1.69 -4.36
N SER A 172 -3.76 0.44 -4.05
CA SER A 172 -3.86 -0.13 -2.71
C SER A 172 -2.76 -1.15 -2.47
N GLN A 173 -2.51 -1.44 -1.19
CA GLN A 173 -1.81 -2.66 -0.81
C GLN A 173 -2.67 -3.90 -1.10
N THR A 174 -2.06 -5.09 -1.07
CA THR A 174 -2.81 -6.35 -1.12
C THR A 174 -3.31 -6.68 0.28
N VAL A 175 -4.62 -6.57 0.48
CA VAL A 175 -5.29 -6.79 1.77
C VAL A 175 -6.10 -8.08 1.74
N VAL A 176 -6.42 -8.61 2.93
CA VAL A 176 -7.25 -9.81 3.05
C VAL A 176 -8.70 -9.41 3.30
N LEU A 177 -9.57 -9.66 2.31
CA LEU A 177 -11.00 -9.38 2.42
C LEU A 177 -11.79 -10.68 2.60
N ARG A 178 -12.73 -10.71 3.55
CA ARG A 178 -13.60 -11.89 3.72
C ARG A 178 -14.65 -11.93 2.63
N HIS A 179 -15.03 -13.14 2.19
CA HIS A 179 -16.00 -13.33 1.11
C HIS A 179 -17.29 -12.51 1.26
N HIS A 180 -17.87 -12.48 2.46
CA HIS A 180 -19.12 -11.77 2.74
C HIS A 180 -18.99 -10.23 2.63
N TRP A 181 -17.77 -9.69 2.74
CA TRP A 181 -17.50 -8.26 2.61
C TRP A 181 -17.22 -7.82 1.18
N ILE A 182 -16.99 -8.74 0.23
CA ILE A 182 -16.67 -8.39 -1.16
C ILE A 182 -17.74 -7.49 -1.79
N GLN A 183 -19.02 -7.88 -1.68
CA GLN A 183 -20.10 -7.09 -2.28
C GLN A 183 -20.26 -5.72 -1.60
N PRO A 184 -20.36 -5.60 -0.25
CA PRO A 184 -20.39 -4.30 0.40
C PRO A 184 -19.16 -3.43 0.07
N PHE A 185 -17.96 -4.01 0.03
CA PHE A 185 -16.72 -3.31 -0.28
C PHE A 185 -16.75 -2.72 -1.68
N THR A 186 -17.10 -3.52 -2.69
CA THR A 186 -17.20 -3.05 -4.07
C THR A 186 -18.29 -2.00 -4.26
N GLN A 187 -19.38 -2.05 -3.49
CA GLN A 187 -20.42 -1.01 -3.52
C GLN A 187 -19.93 0.30 -2.89
N SER A 188 -19.23 0.25 -1.75
CA SER A 188 -18.64 1.45 -1.13
C SER A 188 -17.58 2.06 -2.04
N LEU A 189 -16.67 1.23 -2.58
CA LEU A 189 -15.65 1.68 -3.53
C LEU A 189 -16.28 2.35 -4.76
N LYS A 190 -17.35 1.76 -5.32
CA LYS A 190 -18.07 2.37 -6.44
C LYS A 190 -18.64 3.74 -6.08
N ALA A 191 -19.23 3.88 -4.89
CA ALA A 191 -19.80 5.14 -4.44
C ALA A 191 -18.73 6.21 -4.22
N GLY A 192 -17.58 5.84 -3.67
CA GLY A 192 -16.44 6.75 -3.47
C GLY A 192 -15.81 7.25 -4.76
N LEU A 193 -15.85 6.45 -5.83
CA LEU A 193 -15.23 6.77 -7.13
C LEU A 193 -16.13 7.57 -8.09
N VAL A 194 -17.41 7.80 -7.77
CA VAL A 194 -18.36 8.47 -8.70
C VAL A 194 -17.87 9.86 -9.14
N HIS A 195 -17.19 10.60 -8.25
CA HIS A 195 -16.72 11.96 -8.56
C HIS A 195 -15.31 12.01 -9.12
N CYS A 196 -14.68 10.85 -9.32
CA CYS A 196 -13.34 10.76 -9.86
C CYS A 196 -13.41 10.81 -11.39
N ARG A 197 -12.70 11.78 -11.98
CA ARG A 197 -12.65 11.95 -13.42
C ARG A 197 -11.52 11.16 -14.05
N ARG A 198 -11.68 10.84 -15.33
CA ARG A 198 -10.63 10.31 -16.19
C ARG A 198 -9.49 11.33 -16.31
N PHE A 199 -8.27 10.81 -16.35
CA PHE A 199 -7.08 11.60 -16.58
C PHE A 199 -6.03 10.74 -17.27
N VAL A 200 -4.93 11.37 -17.68
CA VAL A 200 -3.78 10.69 -18.25
C VAL A 200 -2.63 10.86 -17.28
N CYS A 201 -1.89 9.79 -17.03
CA CYS A 201 -0.60 9.87 -16.38
C CYS A 201 0.50 9.35 -17.30
N THR A 202 1.71 9.85 -17.11
CA THR A 202 2.87 9.42 -17.87
C THR A 202 3.97 8.91 -16.96
N ALA A 203 4.67 7.87 -17.39
CA ALA A 203 5.82 7.29 -16.71
C ALA A 203 6.98 7.18 -17.70
N GLY A 204 8.21 7.39 -17.22
CA GLY A 204 9.39 7.34 -18.09
C GLY A 204 10.71 7.08 -17.36
N ARG A 205 10.74 7.24 -16.04
CA ARG A 205 11.93 6.93 -15.23
C ARG A 205 11.87 5.50 -14.73
N LEU A 206 12.90 4.71 -15.02
CA LEU A 206 13.05 3.39 -14.45
C LEU A 206 13.49 3.48 -12.99
N LYS A 207 12.89 2.64 -12.16
CA LYS A 207 13.22 2.52 -10.74
C LYS A 207 13.12 1.08 -10.30
N VAL A 208 14.00 0.72 -9.37
CA VAL A 208 14.06 -0.62 -8.80
C VAL A 208 13.26 -0.66 -7.51
N TYR A 209 12.26 -1.54 -7.46
CA TYR A 209 11.40 -1.74 -6.30
C TYR A 209 11.69 -3.10 -5.68
N CYS A 210 11.51 -3.21 -4.37
CA CYS A 210 11.61 -4.48 -3.65
C CYS A 210 10.39 -4.60 -2.76
N ASN A 211 9.78 -5.78 -2.71
CA ASN A 211 8.67 -5.99 -1.78
C ASN A 211 9.14 -5.93 -0.32
N ALA A 212 8.20 -5.70 0.60
CA ALA A 212 8.49 -5.57 2.03
C ALA A 212 9.27 -6.77 2.60
N GLU A 213 8.96 -7.99 2.12
CA GLU A 213 9.61 -9.23 2.57
C GLU A 213 10.96 -9.48 1.91
N ARG A 214 11.39 -8.63 0.96
CA ARG A 214 12.63 -8.76 0.18
C ARG A 214 12.79 -10.09 -0.55
N THR A 215 11.66 -10.72 -0.87
CA THR A 215 11.61 -11.98 -1.62
C THR A 215 11.51 -11.76 -3.11
N ARG A 216 11.34 -10.52 -3.57
CA ARG A 216 11.24 -10.13 -4.98
C ARG A 216 11.78 -8.75 -5.23
N THR A 217 12.35 -8.58 -6.41
CA THR A 217 12.75 -7.29 -6.93
C THR A 217 12.02 -7.05 -8.24
N PHE A 218 11.59 -5.81 -8.47
CA PHE A 218 10.83 -5.40 -9.64
C PHE A 218 11.56 -4.25 -10.33
N LEU A 219 11.57 -4.30 -11.67
CA LEU A 219 11.85 -3.14 -12.49
C LEU A 219 10.51 -2.47 -12.78
N GLY A 220 10.35 -1.22 -12.39
CA GLY A 220 9.13 -0.45 -12.64
C GLY A 220 9.44 0.87 -13.32
N MET A 221 8.46 1.37 -14.07
CA MET A 221 8.49 2.72 -14.64
C MET A 221 7.69 3.65 -13.73
N GLU A 222 8.36 4.62 -13.13
CA GLU A 222 7.80 5.58 -12.18
C GLU A 222 7.01 6.68 -12.91
N VAL A 223 5.86 7.02 -12.34
CA VAL A 223 4.99 8.08 -12.85
C VAL A 223 5.63 9.44 -12.64
N CYS A 224 5.76 10.20 -13.72
CA CYS A 224 6.25 11.57 -13.73
C CYS A 224 5.12 12.60 -13.70
N THR A 225 4.01 12.34 -14.39
CA THR A 225 2.86 13.27 -14.46
C THR A 225 1.57 12.58 -14.03
N GLY A 226 0.65 13.33 -13.40
CA GLY A 226 -0.62 12.78 -12.90
C GLY A 226 -0.61 12.34 -11.43
N HIS A 227 0.47 12.64 -10.69
CA HIS A 227 0.63 12.25 -9.28
C HIS A 227 -0.49 12.78 -8.38
N ALA A 228 -0.89 14.04 -8.52
CA ALA A 228 -1.97 14.63 -7.72
C ALA A 228 -3.33 13.93 -7.94
N GLN A 229 -3.63 13.56 -9.19
CA GLN A 229 -4.84 12.82 -9.53
C GLN A 229 -4.80 11.39 -8.96
N LEU A 230 -3.63 10.74 -9.00
CA LEU A 230 -3.43 9.43 -8.38
C LEU A 230 -3.60 9.49 -6.86
N LEU A 231 -3.04 10.50 -6.19
CA LEU A 231 -3.27 10.73 -4.76
C LEU A 231 -4.75 10.92 -4.43
N HIS A 232 -5.48 11.68 -5.25
CA HIS A 232 -6.92 11.84 -5.05
C HIS A 232 -7.68 10.51 -5.19
N LEU A 233 -7.30 9.66 -6.16
CA LEU A 233 -7.84 8.30 -6.25
C LEU A 233 -7.50 7.45 -5.03
N VAL A 234 -6.24 7.48 -4.58
CA VAL A 234 -5.79 6.77 -3.38
C VAL A 234 -6.60 7.21 -2.17
N GLN A 235 -6.82 8.51 -1.97
CA GLN A 235 -7.66 9.00 -0.87
C GLN A 235 -9.09 8.44 -0.92
N ALA A 236 -9.70 8.34 -2.12
CA ALA A 236 -11.02 7.73 -2.27
C ALA A 236 -11.01 6.22 -1.96
N VAL A 237 -9.96 5.52 -2.40
CA VAL A 237 -9.74 4.09 -2.11
C VAL A 237 -9.51 3.87 -0.61
N ASP A 238 -8.68 4.68 0.03
CA ASP A 238 -8.28 4.57 1.44
C ASP A 238 -9.44 4.85 2.40
N ARG A 239 -10.37 5.75 2.04
CA ARG A 239 -11.64 5.87 2.77
C ARG A 239 -12.38 4.55 2.81
N THR A 240 -12.46 3.85 1.68
CA THR A 240 -13.08 2.52 1.59
C THR A 240 -12.27 1.48 2.37
N MET A 241 -10.93 1.50 2.30
CA MET A 241 -10.08 0.58 3.08
C MET A 241 -10.33 0.76 4.58
N THR A 242 -10.37 2.01 5.05
CA THR A 242 -10.60 2.37 6.46
C THR A 242 -11.97 1.94 6.95
N GLU A 243 -13.03 2.14 6.15
CA GLU A 243 -14.39 1.66 6.47
C GLU A 243 -14.44 0.16 6.76
N PHE A 244 -13.62 -0.63 6.07
CA PHE A 244 -13.54 -2.08 6.20
C PHE A 244 -12.42 -2.53 7.16
N ARG A 245 -11.73 -1.60 7.83
CA ARG A 245 -10.59 -1.85 8.72
C ARG A 245 -9.45 -2.61 8.03
N LEU A 246 -9.14 -2.21 6.81
CA LEU A 246 -8.04 -2.71 6.00
C LEU A 246 -6.92 -1.67 5.97
N ASP A 247 -5.70 -2.13 5.69
CA ASP A 247 -4.55 -1.24 5.56
C ASP A 247 -4.74 -0.27 4.38
N THR A 248 -4.44 1.00 4.62
CA THR A 248 -4.43 2.06 3.61
C THR A 248 -3.20 1.96 2.72
N PHE A 249 -3.08 2.83 1.72
CA PHE A 249 -1.89 2.89 0.89
C PHE A 249 -0.64 3.34 1.66
N TYR A 250 0.52 3.24 1.01
CA TYR A 250 1.80 3.62 1.61
C TYR A 250 1.85 5.12 1.94
N GLU A 251 2.48 5.46 3.07
CA GLU A 251 2.63 6.85 3.54
C GLU A 251 3.34 7.74 2.53
N ASP A 252 4.43 7.24 1.92
CA ASP A 252 5.14 7.87 0.80
C ASP A 252 4.91 7.07 -0.50
N PRO A 253 3.88 7.41 -1.29
CA PRO A 253 3.47 6.62 -2.44
C PRO A 253 4.38 6.87 -3.66
N SER A 254 5.15 5.85 -4.04
CA SER A 254 5.84 5.83 -5.34
C SER A 254 5.00 5.08 -6.37
N PHE A 255 4.21 5.83 -7.16
CA PHE A 255 3.37 5.25 -8.21
C PHE A 255 4.21 4.79 -9.40
N HIS A 256 4.00 3.55 -9.81
CA HIS A 256 4.76 2.94 -10.91
C HIS A 256 3.97 1.83 -11.59
N VAL A 257 4.37 1.53 -12.83
CA VAL A 257 3.97 0.32 -13.54
C VAL A 257 5.12 -0.68 -13.46
N SER A 258 4.88 -1.84 -12.86
CA SER A 258 5.88 -2.92 -12.81
C SER A 258 6.04 -3.57 -14.18
N LEU A 259 7.24 -3.53 -14.74
CA LEU A 259 7.60 -4.05 -16.07
C LEU A 259 8.04 -5.51 -16.02
N ALA A 260 8.92 -5.83 -15.07
CA ALA A 260 9.54 -7.14 -14.93
C ALA A 260 9.95 -7.41 -13.47
N TRP A 261 10.24 -8.67 -13.14
CA TRP A 261 10.56 -9.07 -11.76
C TRP A 261 11.51 -10.27 -11.68
N CYS A 262 12.22 -10.38 -10.56
CA CYS A 262 13.03 -11.55 -10.21
C CYS A 262 12.83 -11.96 -8.74
N VAL A 263 13.23 -13.19 -8.42
CA VAL A 263 13.16 -13.73 -7.06
C VAL A 263 14.37 -13.25 -6.24
N GLY A 264 14.12 -12.93 -4.98
CA GLY A 264 15.11 -12.42 -4.03
C GLY A 264 15.33 -10.92 -4.12
N ASN A 265 16.25 -10.44 -3.30
CA ASN A 265 16.67 -9.05 -3.27
C ASN A 265 17.89 -8.84 -4.17
N MET A 266 17.63 -8.37 -5.39
CA MET A 266 18.65 -8.02 -6.39
C MET A 266 18.79 -6.50 -6.55
N THR A 267 18.30 -5.71 -5.57
CA THR A 267 18.28 -4.24 -5.65
C THR A 267 19.66 -3.62 -5.90
N GLY A 268 20.72 -4.15 -5.29
CA GLY A 268 22.09 -3.69 -5.52
C GLY A 268 22.53 -3.86 -6.97
N GLN A 269 22.45 -5.10 -7.48
CA GLN A 269 22.85 -5.43 -8.86
C GLN A 269 22.00 -4.70 -9.90
N MET A 270 20.68 -4.59 -9.68
CA MET A 270 19.80 -3.84 -10.59
C MET A 270 20.07 -2.34 -10.58
N LYS A 271 20.46 -1.76 -9.43
CA LYS A 271 20.85 -0.35 -9.35
C LYS A 271 22.15 -0.07 -10.10
N GLU A 272 23.10 -1.00 -10.10
CA GLU A 272 24.35 -0.88 -10.85
C GLU A 272 24.13 -0.80 -12.36
N CYS A 273 23.17 -1.58 -12.90
CA CYS A 273 22.82 -1.53 -14.32
C CYS A 273 21.63 -0.60 -14.65
N LEU A 274 21.08 0.14 -13.68
CA LEU A 274 19.88 0.96 -13.89
C LEU A 274 20.11 2.08 -14.90
N HIS A 275 21.29 2.70 -14.89
CA HIS A 275 21.64 3.75 -15.86
C HIS A 275 21.58 3.21 -17.29
N GLU A 276 22.17 2.04 -17.53
CA GLU A 276 22.16 1.43 -18.87
C GLU A 276 20.76 1.03 -19.33
N LEU A 277 19.90 0.62 -18.40
CA LEU A 277 18.49 0.37 -18.70
C LEU A 277 17.76 1.67 -19.00
N GLN A 278 18.09 2.77 -18.30
CA GLN A 278 17.52 4.08 -18.57
C GLN A 278 17.98 4.62 -19.93
N ASP A 279 19.23 4.38 -20.33
CA ASP A 279 19.76 4.75 -21.64
C ASP A 279 18.92 4.13 -22.77
N VAL A 280 18.48 2.87 -22.62
CA VAL A 280 17.56 2.22 -23.58
C VAL A 280 16.22 2.95 -23.68
N VAL A 281 15.70 3.47 -22.58
CA VAL A 281 14.46 4.25 -22.57
C VAL A 281 14.67 5.63 -23.19
N ASP A 282 15.79 6.29 -22.89
CA ASP A 282 16.08 7.66 -23.32
C ASP A 282 16.53 7.75 -24.79
N ASP A 283 17.28 6.75 -25.27
CA ASP A 283 17.82 6.66 -26.64
C ASP A 283 16.89 5.91 -27.62
N HIS A 284 15.63 5.69 -27.24
CA HIS A 284 14.63 5.05 -28.08
C HIS A 284 14.46 5.79 -29.44
N GLU A 285 14.09 5.07 -30.51
CA GLU A 285 14.24 5.55 -31.91
C GLU A 285 13.54 6.89 -32.20
N GLU A 286 12.41 7.16 -31.53
CA GLU A 286 11.62 8.41 -31.68
C GLU A 286 11.89 9.45 -30.57
N GLY A 287 12.95 9.26 -29.78
CA GLY A 287 13.26 9.99 -28.55
C GLY A 287 12.82 9.22 -27.30
N PRO A 288 12.98 9.81 -26.10
CA PRO A 288 12.74 9.10 -24.83
C PRO A 288 11.36 8.46 -24.78
N PHE A 289 11.31 7.14 -24.57
CA PHE A 289 10.06 6.42 -24.47
C PHE A 289 9.31 6.84 -23.21
N VAL A 290 8.04 7.20 -23.39
CA VAL A 290 7.15 7.60 -22.30
C VAL A 290 5.91 6.73 -22.31
N LEU A 291 5.76 5.91 -21.27
CA LEU A 291 4.54 5.16 -21.04
C LEU A 291 3.41 6.14 -20.75
N ARG A 292 2.38 6.11 -21.59
CA ARG A 292 1.14 6.86 -21.39
C ARG A 292 0.05 5.93 -20.89
N LEU A 293 -0.46 6.20 -19.68
CA LEU A 293 -1.57 5.46 -19.09
C LEU A 293 -2.82 6.33 -19.10
N ASP A 294 -3.78 5.96 -19.94
CA ASP A 294 -5.12 6.56 -19.93
C ASP A 294 -5.92 5.94 -18.77
N CYS A 295 -6.09 6.71 -17.70
CA CYS A 295 -6.81 6.30 -16.49
C CYS A 295 -8.32 6.39 -16.73
N GLU A 296 -8.89 5.36 -17.36
CA GLU A 296 -10.32 5.31 -17.70
C GLU A 296 -11.16 4.50 -16.72
N GLU A 297 -10.57 3.49 -16.09
CA GLU A 297 -11.25 2.61 -15.15
C GLU A 297 -10.30 2.13 -14.06
N LEU A 298 -10.78 2.03 -12.82
CA LEU A 298 -10.12 1.28 -11.77
C LEU A 298 -10.59 -0.18 -11.82
N ARG A 299 -9.70 -1.09 -11.47
CA ARG A 299 -10.02 -2.51 -11.27
C ARG A 299 -9.74 -2.90 -9.82
N CYS A 300 -10.67 -3.63 -9.23
CA CYS A 300 -10.46 -4.32 -7.95
C CYS A 300 -10.43 -5.82 -8.21
N ARG A 301 -9.29 -6.47 -7.94
CA ARG A 301 -9.18 -7.93 -8.01
C ARG A 301 -9.32 -8.50 -6.62
N THR A 302 -10.25 -9.42 -6.42
CA THR A 302 -10.40 -10.19 -5.18
C THR A 302 -10.30 -11.69 -5.53
N GLY A 303 -9.19 -12.32 -5.18
CA GLY A 303 -8.82 -13.67 -5.65
C GLY A 303 -8.93 -13.81 -7.17
N ASN A 304 -9.89 -14.60 -7.65
CA ASN A 304 -10.13 -14.83 -9.09
C ASN A 304 -11.21 -13.95 -9.71
N LYS A 305 -11.81 -13.02 -8.96
CA LYS A 305 -12.83 -12.09 -9.47
C LYS A 305 -12.22 -10.71 -9.68
N THR A 306 -12.62 -10.06 -10.76
CA THR A 306 -12.23 -8.68 -11.09
C THR A 306 -13.47 -7.82 -11.26
N PHE A 307 -13.53 -6.71 -10.53
CA PHE A 307 -14.58 -5.70 -10.60
C PHE A 307 -14.03 -4.45 -11.28
N ARG A 308 -14.84 -3.78 -12.10
CA ARG A 308 -14.43 -2.62 -12.91
C ARG A 308 -15.25 -1.39 -12.50
N PHE A 309 -14.57 -0.26 -12.35
CA PHE A 309 -15.14 1.01 -11.92
C PHE A 309 -14.71 2.08 -12.95
N PRO A 310 -15.56 2.40 -13.94
CA PRO A 310 -15.24 3.44 -14.90
C PRO A 310 -15.20 4.80 -14.20
N LEU A 311 -14.24 5.63 -14.60
CA LEU A 311 -14.12 7.03 -14.19
C LEU A 311 -14.93 7.91 -15.14
N GLU A 312 -15.38 9.08 -14.66
CA GLU A 312 -16.20 10.04 -15.43
C GLU A 312 -15.37 10.88 -16.42
#